data_AF-A0A4P0YBC7-F1
#
_entry.id   AF-A0A4P0YBC7-F1
#
_cell.length_a   1.000
_cell.length_b   1.000
_cell.length_c   1.000
_cell.angle_alpha   90.00
_cell.angle_beta   90.00
_cell.angle_gamma   90.00
#
_symmetry.space_group_name_H-M   'P 1'
#
loop_
_entity.id
_entity.type
_entity.pdbx_description
1 polymer ?
#
loop_
_entity_poly.entity_id
_entity_poly.type
_entity_poly.pdbx_seq_one_letter_code
_entity_poly.pdbx_strand_id
1 'polypeptide(L)'
;MDAGRLFSDAIRGIPQWQSEFVLPWIPRFGISIHLAIDGLSLLMVVLTGLLGVLAVLCSWREIEKYQGFFHLNLMWILGGVIGVFLAIDMFLFFFFWEMMLVPMYFLIALWGHKASDGKTRITAATKFFIYTQASGLVMLIAILALAFVHFNATGV
;
A
#
# COMPACT_ATOMS: atom_id res chain seq x y z
N MET A 1 -11.88 36.18 28.25
CA MET A 1 -11.05 35.17 27.56
C MET A 1 -11.89 33.91 27.47
N ASP A 2 -12.40 33.60 26.27
CA ASP A 2 -13.44 32.59 26.04
C ASP A 2 -12.93 31.16 26.24
N ALA A 3 -13.35 30.52 27.34
CA ALA A 3 -13.14 29.09 27.56
C ALA A 3 -13.77 28.22 26.45
N GLY A 4 -14.80 28.72 25.75
CA GLY A 4 -15.41 28.05 24.60
C GLY A 4 -14.54 28.01 23.34
N ARG A 5 -13.66 29.00 23.13
CA ARG A 5 -12.69 28.99 22.03
C ARG A 5 -11.57 27.99 22.28
N LEU A 6 -11.09 27.90 23.52
CA LEU A 6 -10.05 26.93 23.90
C LEU A 6 -10.54 25.47 23.77
N PHE A 7 -11.81 25.20 24.05
CA PHE A 7 -12.39 23.87 23.85
C PHE A 7 -12.60 23.53 22.36
N SER A 8 -13.01 24.50 21.54
CA SER A 8 -13.09 24.34 20.08
C SER A 8 -11.71 24.12 19.45
N ASP A 9 -10.67 24.80 19.93
CA ASP A 9 -9.30 24.62 19.45
C ASP A 9 -8.68 23.31 19.97
N ALA A 10 -9.11 22.81 21.14
CA ALA A 10 -8.75 21.49 21.64
C ALA A 10 -9.37 20.35 20.79
N ILE A 11 -10.60 20.52 20.30
CA ILE A 11 -11.24 19.58 19.35
C ILE A 11 -10.56 19.63 17.96
N ARG A 12 -9.96 20.75 17.58
CA ARG A 12 -9.15 20.87 16.35
C ARG A 12 -7.78 20.21 16.46
N GLY A 13 -7.32 19.86 17.66
CA GLY A 13 -6.07 19.15 17.90
C GLY A 13 -6.19 17.62 17.84
N ILE A 14 -7.41 17.09 17.79
CA ILE A 14 -7.65 15.67 17.58
C ILE A 14 -7.56 15.43 16.06
N PRO A 15 -6.69 14.53 15.56
CA PRO A 15 -6.66 14.19 14.15
C PRO A 15 -7.99 13.53 13.79
N GLN A 16 -8.93 14.33 13.26
CA GLN A 16 -10.12 13.82 12.62
C GLN A 16 -9.76 13.35 11.21
N TRP A 17 -10.28 12.17 10.85
CA TRP A 17 -10.27 11.73 9.46
C TRP A 17 -10.96 12.78 8.60
N GLN A 18 -10.26 13.28 7.59
CA GLN A 18 -10.77 14.33 6.72
C GLN A 18 -11.89 13.79 5.81
N SER A 19 -11.79 12.52 5.44
CA SER A 19 -12.82 11.76 4.74
C SER A 19 -12.65 10.27 5.04
N GLU A 20 -13.76 9.57 5.26
CA GLU A 20 -13.77 8.12 5.47
C GLU A 20 -14.76 7.46 4.49
N PHE A 21 -14.42 6.25 4.08
CA PHE A 21 -15.25 5.38 3.29
C PHE A 21 -15.23 4.01 3.96
N VAL A 22 -16.39 3.58 4.45
CA VAL A 22 -16.56 2.31 5.16
C VAL A 22 -17.59 1.48 4.42
N LEU A 23 -17.19 0.29 3.96
CA LEU A 23 -18.09 -0.68 3.36
C LEU A 23 -17.85 -2.06 4.02
N PRO A 24 -18.87 -2.71 4.59
CA PRO A 24 -18.72 -4.06 5.13
C PRO A 24 -18.40 -5.02 3.97
N TRP A 25 -17.27 -5.73 4.08
CA TRP A 25 -16.82 -6.64 3.02
C TRP A 25 -17.01 -8.10 3.41
N ILE A 26 -16.47 -8.51 4.57
CA ILE A 26 -16.66 -9.85 5.11
C ILE A 26 -17.03 -9.75 6.60
N PRO A 27 -18.33 -9.52 6.91
CA PRO A 27 -18.80 -9.26 8.28
C PRO A 27 -18.50 -10.40 9.26
N ARG A 28 -18.44 -11.65 8.79
CA ARG A 28 -18.13 -12.83 9.62
C ARG A 28 -16.75 -12.77 10.28
N PHE A 29 -15.81 -12.07 9.63
CA PHE A 29 -14.45 -11.90 10.15
C PHE A 29 -14.20 -10.46 10.65
N GLY A 30 -15.25 -9.64 10.74
CA GLY A 30 -15.12 -8.22 11.10
C GLY A 30 -14.38 -7.37 10.05
N ILE A 31 -14.13 -7.90 8.85
CA ILE A 31 -13.34 -7.22 7.81
C ILE A 31 -14.23 -6.23 7.07
N SER A 32 -13.78 -4.98 7.03
CA SER A 32 -14.43 -3.90 6.30
C SER A 32 -13.46 -3.24 5.32
N ILE A 33 -13.98 -2.78 4.19
CA ILE A 33 -13.24 -1.85 3.34
C ILE A 33 -13.36 -0.49 4.01
N HIS A 34 -12.43 -0.22 4.93
CA HIS A 34 -12.29 1.07 5.60
C HIS A 34 -11.10 1.81 5.00
N LEU A 35 -11.41 2.82 4.20
CA LEU A 35 -10.45 3.75 3.62
C LEU A 35 -10.65 5.11 4.29
N ALA A 36 -9.58 5.70 4.82
CA ALA A 36 -9.67 7.04 5.37
C ALA A 36 -8.46 7.88 4.97
N ILE A 37 -8.65 9.19 4.94
CA ILE A 37 -7.61 10.17 4.65
C ILE A 37 -7.34 10.97 5.90
N ASP A 38 -6.09 10.94 6.37
CA ASP A 38 -5.55 11.87 7.34
C ASP A 38 -4.50 12.80 6.68
N GLY A 39 -3.90 13.70 7.48
CA GLY A 39 -2.86 14.61 6.99
C GLY A 39 -1.59 13.90 6.50
N LEU A 40 -1.27 12.73 7.05
CA LEU A 40 -0.11 11.93 6.64
C LEU A 40 -0.38 11.15 5.36
N SER A 41 -1.54 10.50 5.24
CA SER A 41 -2.02 9.83 4.04
C SER A 41 -2.09 10.80 2.88
N LEU A 42 -2.59 12.02 3.08
CA LEU A 42 -2.62 13.05 2.04
C LEU A 42 -1.20 13.37 1.54
N LEU A 43 -0.25 13.60 2.47
CA LEU A 43 1.14 13.85 2.12
C LEU A 43 1.75 12.70 1.32
N MET A 44 1.53 11.46 1.76
CA MET A 44 2.05 10.27 1.11
C MET A 44 1.41 10.01 -0.26
N VAL A 45 0.12 10.28 -0.43
CA VAL A 45 -0.57 10.17 -1.72
C VAL A 45 -0.05 11.19 -2.72
N VAL A 46 0.15 12.44 -2.29
CA VAL A 46 0.74 13.49 -3.15
C VAL A 46 2.16 13.13 -3.55
N LEU A 47 2.98 12.68 -2.59
CA LEU A 47 4.35 12.24 -2.86
C LEU A 47 4.37 11.06 -3.83
N THR A 48 3.51 10.07 -3.62
CA THR A 48 3.35 8.92 -4.50
C THR A 48 2.99 9.37 -5.91
N GLY A 49 2.00 10.24 -6.06
CA GLY A 49 1.62 10.82 -7.36
C GLY A 49 2.78 11.55 -8.05
N LEU A 50 3.55 12.35 -7.31
CA LEU A 50 4.73 13.05 -7.82
C LEU A 50 5.80 12.06 -8.33
N LEU A 51 6.10 11.02 -7.56
CA LEU A 51 7.02 9.96 -8.00
C LEU A 51 6.48 9.22 -9.23
N GLY A 52 5.17 8.99 -9.30
CA GLY A 52 4.51 8.37 -10.45
C GLY A 52 4.73 9.18 -11.73
N VAL A 53 4.52 10.51 -11.66
CA VAL A 53 4.77 11.42 -12.80
C VAL A 53 6.24 11.40 -13.21
N LEU A 54 7.17 11.49 -12.25
CA LEU A 54 8.60 11.42 -12.53
C LEU A 54 9.01 10.07 -13.15
N ALA A 55 8.45 8.95 -12.68
CA ALA A 55 8.73 7.63 -13.22
C ALA A 55 8.26 7.49 -14.68
N VAL A 56 7.10 8.06 -15.02
CA VAL A 56 6.61 8.12 -16.41
C VAL A 56 7.52 9.00 -17.28
N LEU A 57 7.93 10.16 -16.78
CA LEU A 57 8.83 11.07 -17.53
C LEU A 57 10.20 10.43 -17.80
N CYS A 58 10.80 9.75 -16.82
CA CYS A 58 12.08 9.08 -16.97
C CYS A 58 11.98 7.87 -17.93
N SER A 59 10.91 7.09 -17.86
CA SER A 59 10.75 5.89 -18.69
C SER A 59 10.43 6.19 -20.16
N TRP A 60 9.97 7.42 -20.48
CA TRP A 60 9.54 7.81 -21.83
C TRP A 60 10.58 7.60 -22.94
N ARG A 61 11.87 7.76 -22.63
CA ARG A 61 12.97 7.54 -23.61
C ARG A 61 13.67 6.19 -23.45
N GLU A 62 13.47 5.49 -22.34
CA GLU A 62 14.20 4.25 -22.02
C GLU A 62 13.43 3.00 -22.51
N ILE A 63 12.10 3.06 -22.58
CA ILE A 63 11.24 1.89 -22.80
C ILE A 63 10.63 1.89 -24.20
N GLU A 64 11.34 1.27 -25.14
CA GLU A 64 10.89 1.15 -26.53
C GLU A 64 10.10 -0.15 -26.82
N LYS A 65 10.16 -1.14 -25.93
CA LYS A 65 9.50 -2.46 -26.10
C LYS A 65 8.45 -2.71 -25.01
N TYR A 66 7.23 -3.07 -25.43
CA TYR A 66 6.06 -3.33 -24.57
C TYR A 66 5.66 -2.17 -23.62
N GLN A 67 5.74 -0.93 -24.12
CA GLN A 67 5.40 0.31 -23.39
C GLN A 67 4.07 0.24 -22.62
N GLY A 68 3.00 -0.30 -23.23
CA GLY A 68 1.69 -0.39 -22.59
C GLY A 68 1.69 -1.30 -21.36
N PHE A 69 2.43 -2.41 -21.41
CA PHE A 69 2.54 -3.33 -20.28
C PHE A 69 3.39 -2.72 -19.16
N PHE A 70 4.41 -1.93 -19.48
CA PHE A 70 5.19 -1.20 -18.48
C PHE A 70 4.32 -0.17 -17.74
N HIS A 71 3.61 0.70 -18.46
CA HIS A 71 2.77 1.73 -17.86
C HIS A 71 1.60 1.13 -17.06
N LEU A 72 1.02 0.01 -17.53
CA LEU A 72 0.01 -0.73 -16.77
C LEU A 72 0.56 -1.17 -15.40
N ASN A 73 1.73 -1.84 -15.38
CA ASN A 73 2.34 -2.29 -14.13
C ASN A 73 2.74 -1.10 -13.24
N LEU A 74 3.24 -0.01 -13.82
CA LEU A 74 3.60 1.20 -13.08
C LEU A 74 2.37 1.83 -12.41
N MET A 75 1.27 2.00 -13.14
CA MET A 75 0.01 2.53 -12.59
C MET A 75 -0.59 1.59 -11.55
N TRP A 76 -0.46 0.28 -11.74
CA TRP A 76 -0.91 -0.70 -10.74
C TRP A 76 -0.14 -0.56 -9.42
N ILE A 77 1.19 -0.45 -9.47
CA ILE A 77 2.00 -0.21 -8.25
C ILE A 77 1.56 1.10 -7.60
N LEU A 78 1.38 2.16 -8.39
CA LEU A 78 0.96 3.46 -7.88
C LEU A 78 -0.39 3.37 -7.15
N GLY A 79 -1.37 2.69 -7.74
CA GLY A 79 -2.67 2.44 -7.14
C GLY A 79 -2.59 1.59 -5.87
N GLY A 80 -1.72 0.57 -5.86
CA GLY A 80 -1.47 -0.25 -4.69
C GLY A 80 -0.86 0.54 -3.53
N VAL A 81 0.17 1.36 -3.79
CA VAL A 81 0.81 2.22 -2.79
C VAL A 81 -0.17 3.24 -2.23
N ILE A 82 -0.98 3.88 -3.08
CA ILE A 82 -2.07 4.76 -2.64
C ILE A 82 -3.03 3.99 -1.73
N GLY A 83 -3.47 2.79 -2.14
CA GLY A 83 -4.32 1.93 -1.33
C GLY A 83 -3.75 1.60 0.05
N VAL A 84 -2.45 1.30 0.14
CA VAL A 84 -1.74 1.06 1.42
C VAL A 84 -1.82 2.26 2.35
N PHE A 85 -1.71 3.49 1.85
CA PHE A 85 -1.77 4.70 2.68
C PHE A 85 -3.18 5.12 3.08
N LEU A 86 -4.21 4.66 2.36
CA LEU A 86 -5.62 4.90 2.70
C LEU A 86 -6.22 3.80 3.59
N ALA A 87 -5.66 2.60 3.60
CA ALA A 87 -6.23 1.45 4.29
C ALA A 87 -6.12 1.60 5.82
N ILE A 88 -7.26 1.60 6.50
CA ILE A 88 -7.37 1.61 7.96
C ILE A 88 -7.52 0.20 8.53
N ASP A 89 -8.23 -0.65 7.80
CA ASP A 89 -8.37 -2.06 8.16
C ASP A 89 -7.05 -2.82 7.89
N MET A 90 -6.58 -3.60 8.86
CA MET A 90 -5.30 -4.31 8.77
C MET A 90 -5.30 -5.36 7.66
N PHE A 91 -6.42 -6.02 7.40
CA PHE A 91 -6.53 -6.98 6.31
C PHE A 91 -6.52 -6.29 4.95
N LEU A 92 -7.21 -5.15 4.84
CA LEU A 92 -7.19 -4.32 3.64
C LEU A 92 -5.78 -3.77 3.35
N PHE A 93 -5.06 -3.35 4.38
CA PHE A 93 -3.65 -2.96 4.29
C PHE A 93 -2.78 -4.10 3.74
N PHE A 94 -2.90 -5.30 4.30
CA PHE A 94 -2.21 -6.50 3.81
C PHE A 94 -2.57 -6.81 2.35
N PHE A 95 -3.85 -6.70 1.98
CA PHE A 95 -4.29 -6.93 0.62
C PHE A 95 -3.65 -5.97 -0.39
N PHE A 96 -3.63 -4.66 -0.12
CA PHE A 96 -2.96 -3.69 -1.00
C PHE A 96 -1.45 -3.90 -1.03
N TRP A 97 -0.85 -4.25 0.11
CA TRP A 97 0.57 -4.56 0.21
C TRP A 97 0.97 -5.70 -0.72
N GLU A 98 0.22 -6.80 -0.72
CA GLU A 98 0.45 -7.95 -1.59
C GLU A 98 0.15 -7.64 -3.06
N MET A 99 -0.92 -6.89 -3.32
CA MET A 99 -1.38 -6.56 -4.66
C MET A 99 -0.34 -5.77 -5.47
N MET A 100 0.44 -4.89 -4.83
CA MET A 100 1.50 -4.14 -5.51
C MET A 100 2.77 -4.95 -5.79
N LEU A 101 2.98 -6.10 -5.13
CA LEU A 101 4.16 -6.95 -5.36
C LEU A 101 4.12 -7.64 -6.72
N VAL A 102 2.93 -8.01 -7.18
CA VAL A 102 2.71 -8.69 -8.46
C VAL A 102 3.24 -7.86 -9.65
N PRO A 103 2.79 -6.61 -9.88
CA PRO A 103 3.34 -5.79 -10.96
C PRO A 103 4.81 -5.44 -10.77
N MET A 104 5.28 -5.29 -9.52
CA MET A 104 6.69 -5.04 -9.23
C MET A 104 7.57 -6.21 -9.68
N TYR A 105 7.13 -7.45 -9.44
CA TYR A 105 7.80 -8.64 -9.96
C TYR A 105 7.92 -8.61 -11.48
N PHE A 106 6.84 -8.26 -12.20
CA PHE A 106 6.87 -8.17 -13.66
C PHE A 106 7.84 -7.09 -14.17
N LEU A 107 7.87 -5.92 -13.53
CA LEU A 107 8.81 -4.86 -13.89
C LEU A 107 10.26 -5.30 -13.74
N ILE A 108 10.62 -5.95 -12.62
CA ILE A 108 11.99 -6.43 -12.39
C ILE A 108 12.34 -7.59 -13.33
N ALA A 109 11.41 -8.53 -13.55
CA ALA A 109 11.66 -9.70 -14.39
C ALA A 109 11.86 -9.34 -15.87
N LEU A 110 11.11 -8.36 -16.39
CA LEU A 110 11.08 -8.02 -17.82
C LEU A 110 12.02 -6.85 -18.18
N TRP A 111 12.03 -5.78 -17.36
CA TRP A 111 12.82 -4.57 -17.57
C TRP A 111 13.97 -4.37 -16.57
N GLY A 112 14.15 -5.27 -15.60
CA GLY A 112 15.30 -5.22 -14.70
C GLY A 112 16.64 -5.33 -15.45
N HIS A 113 17.63 -4.59 -14.95
CA HIS A 113 18.97 -4.53 -15.52
C HIS A 113 19.57 -5.93 -15.64
N LYS A 114 20.19 -6.25 -16.78
CA LYS A 114 20.95 -7.50 -16.92
C LYS A 114 22.15 -7.40 -15.99
N ALA A 115 22.15 -8.15 -14.89
CA ALA A 115 23.33 -8.24 -14.04
C ALA A 115 24.49 -8.72 -14.91
N SER A 116 25.58 -7.96 -14.91
CA SER A 116 26.76 -8.13 -15.78
C SER A 116 27.52 -9.46 -15.60
N ASP A 117 26.97 -10.39 -14.83
CA ASP A 117 27.69 -11.47 -14.14
C ASP A 117 26.96 -12.83 -14.26
N GLY A 118 26.21 -13.04 -15.35
CA GLY A 118 25.54 -14.32 -15.64
C GLY A 118 24.33 -14.66 -14.76
N LYS A 119 23.95 -13.80 -13.80
CA LYS A 119 22.72 -13.95 -13.01
C LYS A 119 21.51 -13.44 -13.81
N THR A 120 20.58 -14.33 -14.10
CA THR A 120 19.33 -13.99 -14.80
C THR A 120 18.53 -12.96 -13.99
N ARG A 121 18.08 -11.86 -14.61
CA ARG A 121 17.16 -10.86 -14.03
C ARG A 121 15.93 -11.48 -13.34
N ILE A 122 15.48 -12.63 -13.87
CA ILE A 122 14.40 -13.45 -13.29
C ILE A 122 14.79 -13.97 -11.91
N THR A 123 16.03 -14.41 -11.69
CA THR A 123 16.51 -14.89 -10.40
C THR A 123 16.56 -13.78 -9.35
N ALA A 124 16.89 -12.55 -9.76
CA ALA A 124 16.84 -11.39 -8.87
C ALA A 124 15.39 -11.03 -8.51
N ALA A 125 14.50 -11.00 -9.51
CA ALA A 125 13.06 -10.77 -9.31
C ALA A 125 12.44 -11.82 -8.38
N THR A 126 12.74 -13.11 -8.59
CA THR A 126 12.23 -14.20 -7.77
C THR A 126 12.75 -14.13 -6.34
N LYS A 127 14.03 -13.76 -6.13
CA LYS A 127 14.55 -13.56 -4.77
C LYS A 127 13.84 -12.40 -4.07
N PHE A 128 13.76 -11.25 -4.74
CA PHE A 128 13.03 -10.10 -4.22
C PHE A 128 11.60 -10.47 -3.84
N PHE A 129 10.89 -11.15 -4.73
CA PHE A 129 9.52 -11.61 -4.49
C PHE A 129 9.45 -12.55 -3.28
N ILE A 130 10.29 -13.58 -3.19
CA ILE A 130 10.27 -14.52 -2.05
C ILE A 130 10.58 -13.81 -0.72
N TYR A 131 11.53 -12.87 -0.69
CA TYR A 131 11.85 -12.13 0.53
C TYR A 131 10.67 -11.25 0.97
N THR A 132 10.03 -10.53 0.05
CA THR A 132 8.87 -9.71 0.37
C THR A 132 7.64 -10.55 0.69
N GLN A 133 7.52 -11.73 0.08
CA GLN A 133 6.42 -12.65 0.35
C GLN A 133 6.56 -13.30 1.73
N ALA A 134 7.79 -13.59 2.17
CA ALA A 134 8.07 -14.04 3.51
C ALA A 134 7.66 -12.98 4.55
N SER A 135 7.98 -11.69 4.32
CA SER A 135 7.53 -10.62 5.22
C SER A 135 6.02 -10.44 5.21
N GLY A 136 5.38 -10.58 4.04
CA GLY A 136 3.93 -10.58 3.90
C GLY A 136 3.26 -11.67 4.72
N LEU A 137 3.79 -12.90 4.68
CA LEU A 137 3.26 -14.00 5.48
C LEU A 137 3.42 -13.76 6.99
N VAL A 138 4.56 -13.22 7.42
CA VAL A 138 4.78 -12.83 8.83
C VAL A 138 3.75 -11.77 9.25
N MET A 139 3.49 -10.79 8.39
CA MET A 139 2.46 -9.77 8.63
C MET A 139 1.05 -10.38 8.74
N LEU A 140 0.70 -11.32 7.85
CA LEU A 140 -0.58 -12.03 7.92
C LEU A 140 -0.73 -12.80 9.25
N ILE A 141 0.32 -13.51 9.68
CA ILE A 141 0.32 -14.22 10.96
C ILE A 141 0.12 -13.24 12.12
N ALA A 142 0.76 -12.06 12.08
CA ALA A 142 0.59 -11.04 13.12
C ALA A 142 -0.85 -10.49 13.17
N ILE A 143 -1.47 -10.24 12.02
CA ILE A 143 -2.87 -9.79 11.94
C ILE A 143 -3.82 -10.85 12.52
N LEU A 144 -3.63 -12.12 12.15
CA LEU A 144 -4.43 -13.22 12.68
C LEU A 144 -4.23 -13.39 14.19
N ALA A 145 -2.98 -13.34 14.66
CA ALA A 145 -2.66 -13.42 16.09
C ALA A 145 -3.34 -12.29 16.87
N LEU A 146 -3.31 -11.06 16.35
CA LEU A 146 -4.01 -9.92 16.96
C LEU A 146 -5.52 -10.14 17.00
N ALA A 147 -6.11 -10.65 15.91
CA ALA A 147 -7.53 -10.98 15.87
C ALA A 147 -7.91 -12.06 16.90
N PHE A 148 -7.09 -13.11 17.08
CA PHE A 148 -7.31 -14.11 18.11
C PHE A 148 -7.17 -13.56 19.53
N VAL A 149 -6.18 -12.70 19.77
CA VAL A 149 -6.01 -12.04 21.08
C VAL A 149 -7.18 -11.12 21.37
N HIS A 150 -7.65 -10.36 20.38
CA HIS A 150 -8.85 -9.55 20.48
C HIS A 150 -10.05 -10.41 20.87
N PHE A 151 -10.33 -11.47 20.09
CA PHE A 151 -11.43 -12.40 20.36
C PHE A 151 -11.39 -12.99 21.78
N ASN A 152 -10.21 -13.37 22.28
CA ASN A 152 -10.05 -13.87 23.64
C ASN A 152 -10.27 -12.80 24.72
N ALA A 153 -9.95 -11.53 24.44
CA ALA A 153 -10.09 -10.43 25.38
C ALA A 153 -11.52 -9.85 25.42
N THR A 154 -12.21 -9.79 24.29
CA THR A 154 -13.55 -9.18 24.15
C THR A 154 -14.68 -10.20 24.04
N GLY A 155 -14.38 -11.47 23.74
CA GLY A 155 -15.39 -12.52 23.54
C GLY A 155 -16.19 -12.39 22.23
N VAL A 156 -15.77 -11.46 21.35
CA VAL A 156 -16.33 -11.16 20.02
C VAL A 156 -15.21 -10.99 19.01
#